data_AF-A0A952KIT9-F1
#
_entry.id   AF-A0A952KIT9-F1
#
_cell.length_a   1.000
_cell.length_b   1.000
_cell.length_c   1.000
_cell.angle_alpha   90.00
_cell.angle_beta   90.00
_cell.angle_gamma   90.00
#
_symmetry.space_group_name_H-M   'P 1'
#
loop_
_entity.id
_entity.type
_entity.pdbx_description
1 polymer ?
#
loop_
_entity_poly.entity_id
_entity_poly.type
_entity_poly.pdbx_seq_one_letter_code
_entity_poly.pdbx_strand_id
1 'polypeptide(L)'
;VDMIGLSGLITPSLDEMVFVAREMQRQGFTVPLLIGGATTSKTHTAVKIEPGYSNNQVVYVLDASRAVGVVSKLLSAAERDAFVADTKSDYERVRLAYGKGNSQPRSTLVEARQNRYTIDFAAEPPVKPAFMGLKTFSPYDLDDLAAHIDWTPFFATWELAGRFPAILEDDIVGEAATALYADAKAMLKRILDEKWFEARGVVGFWPANANGDDDIEVYADETRGAPIATFHTLRQQMKKARADQANLALSDFIAPKGTPDWIGGFAVTAGHGEMEIARQFKEKGDDYNAILATALADRLAEAFAEALHKRVRRELWGYAADEDLDIDGLIAEKYKGIRPAPGYPAQPDHTEKWTLFDLLDARARTGMELTESLAMTPPASVSGMYFAHPKAHYFGVGKIEKDQVADYARRKGWTVEEAERWLSPILNYVP
;
A
#
# COMPACT_ATOMS: atom_id res chain seq x y z
N VAL A 1 1.93 -30.09 -14.88
CA VAL A 1 2.46 -28.81 -14.38
C VAL A 1 3.85 -29.10 -13.86
N ASP A 2 4.86 -28.52 -14.49
CA ASP A 2 6.27 -28.80 -14.14
C ASP A 2 6.78 -27.92 -13.00
N MET A 3 6.10 -26.79 -12.73
CA MET A 3 6.45 -25.78 -11.73
C MET A 3 5.20 -25.03 -11.28
N ILE A 4 5.20 -24.52 -10.04
CA ILE A 4 4.13 -23.65 -9.52
C ILE A 4 4.71 -22.26 -9.28
N GLY A 5 4.03 -21.21 -9.72
CA GLY A 5 4.41 -19.81 -9.47
C GLY A 5 3.35 -19.08 -8.64
N LEU A 6 3.78 -18.34 -7.62
CA LEU A 6 2.92 -17.50 -6.79
C LEU A 6 3.30 -16.02 -6.96
N SER A 7 2.29 -15.17 -7.09
CA SER A 7 2.43 -13.71 -7.17
C SER A 7 1.71 -13.04 -6.00
N GLY A 8 2.33 -12.04 -5.38
CA GLY A 8 1.77 -11.31 -4.24
C GLY A 8 1.96 -9.80 -4.37
N LEU A 9 0.87 -9.04 -4.19
CA LEU A 9 0.87 -7.57 -4.29
C LEU A 9 0.92 -6.87 -2.93
N ILE A 10 0.24 -7.44 -1.93
CA ILE A 10 0.12 -6.86 -0.58
C ILE A 10 0.76 -7.75 0.46
N THR A 11 1.12 -7.20 1.62
CA THR A 11 1.89 -7.93 2.63
C THR A 11 1.16 -9.18 3.17
N PRO A 12 -0.18 -9.23 3.30
CA PRO A 12 -0.87 -10.47 3.65
C PRO A 12 -0.67 -11.62 2.65
N SER A 13 -0.34 -11.33 1.39
CA SER A 13 -0.05 -12.37 0.38
C SER A 13 1.18 -13.20 0.74
N LEU A 14 2.09 -12.66 1.57
CA LEU A 14 3.29 -13.37 2.01
C LEU A 14 2.96 -14.56 2.92
N ASP A 15 1.95 -14.44 3.77
CA ASP A 15 1.48 -15.52 4.63
C ASP A 15 0.81 -16.63 3.81
N GLU A 16 0.04 -16.26 2.78
CA GLU A 16 -0.55 -17.22 1.84
C GLU A 16 0.53 -18.01 1.10
N MET A 17 1.65 -17.38 0.72
CA MET A 17 2.77 -18.09 0.10
C MET A 17 3.44 -19.09 1.05
N VAL A 18 3.57 -18.75 2.34
CA VAL A 18 4.07 -19.69 3.37
C VAL A 18 3.09 -20.85 3.55
N PHE A 19 1.78 -20.56 3.58
CA PHE A 19 0.73 -21.57 3.67
C PHE A 19 0.79 -22.54 2.47
N VAL A 20 0.85 -22.03 1.25
CA VAL A 20 0.94 -22.84 0.03
C VAL A 20 2.20 -23.71 0.03
N ALA A 21 3.36 -23.18 0.44
CA ALA A 21 4.58 -23.98 0.55
C ALA A 21 4.41 -25.17 1.52
N ARG A 22 3.80 -24.94 2.69
CA ARG A 22 3.50 -25.99 3.68
C ARG A 22 2.47 -27.00 3.15
N GLU A 23 1.46 -26.54 2.42
CA GLU A 23 0.46 -27.43 1.80
C GLU A 23 1.05 -28.27 0.68
N MET A 24 1.92 -27.69 -0.15
CA MET A 24 2.70 -28.44 -1.15
C MET A 24 3.54 -29.54 -0.48
N GLN A 25 4.17 -29.24 0.66
CA GLN A 25 4.90 -30.23 1.45
C GLN A 25 3.97 -31.32 1.98
N ARG A 26 2.85 -30.93 2.61
CA ARG A 26 1.86 -31.83 3.21
C ARG A 26 1.24 -32.79 2.19
N GLN A 27 0.98 -32.30 0.98
CA GLN A 27 0.38 -33.06 -0.11
C GLN A 27 1.41 -33.80 -0.97
N GLY A 28 2.71 -33.74 -0.63
CA GLY A 28 3.75 -34.52 -1.30
C GLY A 28 4.12 -34.01 -2.70
N PHE A 29 3.93 -32.72 -2.98
CA PHE A 29 4.35 -32.14 -4.25
C PHE A 29 5.87 -32.24 -4.41
N THR A 30 6.34 -32.44 -5.64
CA THR A 30 7.76 -32.57 -6.00
C THR A 30 8.18 -31.61 -7.12
N VAL A 31 7.38 -30.60 -7.43
CA VAL A 31 7.66 -29.58 -8.44
C VAL A 31 8.29 -28.33 -7.79
N PRO A 32 9.15 -27.57 -8.48
CA PRO A 32 9.69 -26.32 -7.94
C PRO A 32 8.59 -25.28 -7.67
N LEU A 33 8.82 -24.43 -6.67
CA LEU A 33 7.94 -23.30 -6.30
C LEU A 33 8.63 -21.97 -6.60
N LEU A 34 8.07 -21.17 -7.49
CA LEU A 34 8.54 -19.83 -7.83
C LEU A 34 7.74 -18.77 -7.04
N ILE A 35 8.46 -17.82 -6.43
CA ILE A 35 7.88 -16.75 -5.62
C ILE A 35 8.23 -15.41 -6.27
N GLY A 36 7.23 -14.57 -6.57
CA GLY A 36 7.42 -13.23 -7.11
C GLY A 36 6.29 -12.26 -6.74
N GLY A 37 6.39 -11.02 -7.20
CA GLY A 37 5.43 -9.95 -6.93
C GLY A 37 5.95 -8.89 -5.96
N ALA A 38 5.23 -7.76 -5.88
CA ALA A 38 5.69 -6.51 -5.27
C ALA A 38 6.14 -6.62 -3.81
N THR A 39 5.51 -7.47 -3.00
CA THR A 39 5.85 -7.61 -1.57
C THR A 39 6.86 -8.71 -1.28
N THR A 40 7.20 -9.52 -2.28
CA THR A 40 8.13 -10.62 -2.13
C THR A 40 9.57 -10.15 -2.11
N SER A 41 10.43 -10.89 -1.43
CA SER A 41 11.86 -10.65 -1.43
C SER A 41 12.63 -11.94 -1.26
N LYS A 42 13.89 -11.92 -1.69
CA LYS A 42 14.83 -13.01 -1.43
C LYS A 42 14.93 -13.34 0.06
N THR A 43 14.99 -12.31 0.90
CA THR A 43 15.07 -12.47 2.36
C THR A 43 13.84 -13.15 2.93
N HIS A 44 12.63 -12.67 2.59
CA HIS A 44 11.39 -13.29 3.05
C HIS A 44 11.27 -14.75 2.56
N THR A 45 11.58 -15.00 1.30
CA THR A 45 11.54 -16.34 0.70
C THR A 45 12.48 -17.30 1.42
N ALA A 46 13.73 -16.91 1.64
CA ALA A 46 14.72 -17.74 2.32
C ALA A 46 14.38 -17.98 3.80
N VAL A 47 13.80 -16.99 4.49
CA VAL A 47 13.60 -17.08 5.95
C VAL A 47 12.26 -17.71 6.31
N LYS A 48 11.21 -17.49 5.52
CA LYS A 48 9.83 -17.82 5.90
C LYS A 48 9.15 -18.84 4.98
N ILE A 49 9.42 -18.82 3.67
CA ILE A 49 8.72 -19.66 2.68
C ILE A 49 9.47 -20.98 2.43
N GLU A 50 10.75 -20.91 2.04
CA GLU A 50 11.56 -22.08 1.70
C GLU A 50 11.61 -23.16 2.80
N PRO A 51 11.68 -22.82 4.10
CA PRO A 51 11.61 -23.83 5.17
C PRO A 51 10.30 -24.62 5.21
N GLY A 52 9.22 -24.10 4.61
CA GLY A 52 7.92 -24.77 4.52
C GLY A 52 7.83 -25.85 3.46
N TYR A 53 8.78 -25.92 2.51
CA TYR A 53 8.75 -26.87 1.40
C TYR A 53 10.15 -27.43 1.11
N SER A 54 10.37 -28.71 1.42
CA SER A 54 11.67 -29.38 1.32
C SER A 54 11.76 -30.45 0.24
N ASN A 55 10.61 -30.90 -0.30
CA ASN A 55 10.58 -31.91 -1.37
C ASN A 55 11.22 -31.43 -2.68
N ASN A 56 11.22 -30.12 -2.96
CA ASN A 56 11.94 -29.51 -4.07
C ASN A 56 12.29 -28.05 -3.75
N GLN A 57 12.88 -27.31 -4.70
CA GLN A 57 13.41 -25.98 -4.48
C GLN A 57 12.32 -24.89 -4.54
N VAL A 58 12.36 -23.97 -3.56
CA VAL A 58 11.66 -22.68 -3.61
C VAL A 58 12.61 -21.61 -4.15
N VAL A 59 12.19 -20.84 -5.16
CA VAL A 59 13.03 -19.82 -5.81
C VAL A 59 12.28 -18.49 -5.89
N TYR A 60 12.85 -17.47 -5.25
CA TYR A 60 12.50 -16.08 -5.47
C TYR A 60 12.94 -15.61 -6.85
N VAL A 61 12.01 -15.00 -7.58
CA VAL A 61 12.22 -14.42 -8.91
C VAL A 61 11.87 -12.93 -8.84
N LEU A 62 12.82 -12.08 -9.21
CA LEU A 62 12.69 -10.62 -9.05
C LEU A 62 11.67 -10.01 -10.02
N ASP A 63 11.70 -10.44 -11.28
CA ASP A 63 10.96 -9.84 -12.39
C ASP A 63 10.69 -10.89 -13.48
N ALA A 64 9.84 -10.55 -14.46
CA ALA A 64 9.44 -11.47 -15.51
C ALA A 64 10.62 -11.86 -16.42
N SER A 65 11.53 -10.91 -16.69
CA SER A 65 12.72 -11.15 -17.52
C SER A 65 13.62 -12.26 -16.95
N ARG A 66 13.78 -12.31 -15.62
CA ARG A 66 14.60 -13.32 -14.93
C ARG A 66 13.88 -14.66 -14.79
N ALA A 67 12.54 -14.67 -14.83
CA ALA A 67 11.75 -15.88 -14.70
C ALA A 67 12.13 -16.91 -15.77
N VAL A 68 12.32 -16.47 -17.03
CA VAL A 68 12.69 -17.36 -18.15
C VAL A 68 14.00 -18.08 -17.87
N GLY A 69 15.03 -17.36 -17.42
CA GLY A 69 16.34 -17.94 -17.10
C GLY A 69 16.27 -18.91 -15.91
N VAL A 70 15.48 -18.60 -14.89
CA VAL A 70 15.27 -19.47 -13.73
C VAL A 70 14.56 -20.76 -14.14
N VAL A 71 13.47 -20.65 -14.92
CA VAL A 71 12.71 -21.80 -15.44
C VAL A 71 13.59 -22.69 -16.30
N SER A 72 14.36 -22.10 -17.23
CA SER A 72 15.28 -22.83 -18.10
C SER A 72 16.30 -23.65 -17.29
N LYS A 73 16.91 -23.06 -16.25
CA LYS A 73 17.87 -23.75 -15.40
C LYS A 73 17.24 -24.88 -14.59
N LEU A 74 16.03 -24.67 -14.07
CA LEU A 74 15.33 -25.68 -13.28
C LEU A 74 14.83 -26.88 -14.11
N LEU A 75 14.55 -26.67 -15.40
CA LEU A 75 14.17 -27.73 -16.33
C LEU A 75 15.38 -28.41 -17.02
N SER A 76 16.56 -27.78 -16.98
CA SER A 76 17.78 -28.29 -17.59
C SER A 76 18.38 -29.45 -16.80
N ALA A 77 18.47 -30.64 -17.41
CA ALA A 77 19.10 -31.81 -16.79
C ALA A 77 20.58 -31.58 -16.43
N ALA A 78 21.26 -30.66 -17.14
CA ALA A 78 22.68 -30.36 -16.92
C ALA A 78 22.90 -29.29 -15.85
N GLU A 79 22.01 -28.30 -15.74
CA GLU A 79 22.21 -27.12 -14.88
C GLU A 79 21.41 -27.16 -13.58
N ARG A 80 20.33 -27.95 -13.52
CA ARG A 80 19.38 -27.96 -12.39
C ARG A 80 20.08 -28.17 -11.05
N ASP A 81 20.89 -29.21 -10.93
CA ASP A 81 21.44 -29.60 -9.63
C ASP A 81 22.43 -28.55 -9.10
N ALA A 82 23.25 -27.96 -9.99
CA ALA A 82 24.13 -26.84 -9.65
C ALA A 82 23.33 -25.59 -9.23
N PHE A 83 22.31 -25.23 -10.00
CA PHE A 83 21.46 -24.07 -9.70
C PHE A 83 20.72 -24.19 -8.36
N VAL A 84 20.20 -25.39 -8.06
CA VAL A 84 19.53 -25.69 -6.79
C VAL A 84 20.54 -25.61 -5.62
N ALA A 85 21.74 -26.18 -5.78
CA ALA A 85 22.78 -26.12 -4.75
C ALA A 85 23.19 -24.68 -4.43
N ASP A 86 23.41 -23.86 -5.47
CA ASP A 86 23.77 -22.45 -5.33
C ASP A 86 22.66 -21.66 -4.62
N THR A 87 21.40 -21.89 -5.01
CA THR A 87 20.24 -21.23 -4.41
C THR A 87 20.11 -21.57 -2.92
N LYS A 88 20.29 -22.85 -2.55
CA LYS A 88 20.26 -23.28 -1.14
C LYS A 88 21.37 -22.64 -0.32
N SER A 89 22.60 -22.64 -0.83
CA SER A 89 23.75 -22.01 -0.15
C SER A 89 23.51 -20.52 0.07
N ASP A 90 22.98 -19.84 -0.94
CA ASP A 90 22.65 -18.43 -0.87
C ASP A 90 21.53 -18.13 0.15
N TYR A 91 20.50 -18.98 0.22
CA TYR A 91 19.41 -18.85 1.20
C TYR A 91 19.86 -19.14 2.62
N GLU A 92 20.75 -20.11 2.82
CA GLU A 92 21.37 -20.36 4.11
C GLU A 92 22.18 -19.14 4.59
N ARG A 93 22.98 -18.54 3.70
CA ARG A 93 23.71 -17.30 4.01
C ARG A 93 22.77 -16.16 4.40
N VAL A 94 21.65 -16.00 3.67
CA VAL A 94 20.64 -14.98 3.98
C VAL A 94 19.97 -15.26 5.34
N ARG A 95 19.62 -16.51 5.65
CA ARG A 95 19.07 -16.89 6.97
C ARG A 95 20.04 -16.62 8.10
N LEU A 96 21.32 -16.97 7.94
CA LEU A 96 22.36 -16.69 8.94
C LEU A 96 22.55 -15.19 9.17
N ALA A 97 22.51 -14.40 8.10
CA ALA A 97 22.57 -12.93 8.21
C ALA A 97 21.32 -12.37 8.91
N TYR A 98 20.13 -12.88 8.57
CA TYR A 98 18.87 -12.46 9.20
C TYR A 98 18.82 -12.82 10.70
N GLY A 99 19.24 -14.04 11.07
CA GLY A 99 19.24 -14.53 12.44
C GLY A 99 20.21 -13.80 13.38
N LYS A 100 21.21 -13.11 12.84
CA LYS A 100 22.06 -12.19 13.61
C LYS A 100 21.32 -10.91 14.05
N GLY A 101 20.12 -10.67 13.53
CA GLY A 101 19.28 -9.52 13.84
C GLY A 101 19.83 -8.21 13.26
N ASN A 102 19.00 -7.18 13.24
CA ASN A 102 19.49 -5.83 13.01
C ASN A 102 20.10 -5.33 14.33
N SER A 103 21.42 -5.11 14.37
CA SER A 103 22.16 -4.72 15.58
C SER A 103 21.84 -3.30 16.07
N GLN A 104 20.99 -2.57 15.34
CA GLN A 104 20.57 -1.23 15.73
C GLN A 104 19.72 -1.32 17.01
N PRO A 105 20.10 -0.59 18.07
CA PRO A 105 19.40 -0.64 19.33
C PRO A 105 17.96 -0.12 19.16
N ARG A 106 17.03 -0.75 19.87
CA ARG A 106 15.62 -0.41 19.88
C ARG A 106 15.21 0.18 21.22
N SER A 107 14.19 1.02 21.18
CA SER A 107 13.54 1.57 22.36
C SER A 107 12.35 0.69 22.73
N THR A 108 12.09 0.54 24.02
CA THR A 108 10.80 0.03 24.49
C THR A 108 9.66 0.94 24.00
N LEU A 109 8.45 0.41 23.94
CA LEU A 109 7.26 1.20 23.55
C LEU A 109 7.10 2.42 24.47
N VAL A 110 7.34 2.25 25.77
CA VAL A 110 7.25 3.32 26.76
C VAL A 110 8.25 4.44 26.46
N GLU A 111 9.52 4.10 26.22
CA GLU A 111 10.56 5.08 25.83
C GLU A 111 10.21 5.76 24.50
N ALA A 112 9.71 5.00 23.52
CA ALA A 112 9.30 5.56 22.23
C ALA A 112 8.13 6.54 22.38
N ARG A 113 7.13 6.23 23.22
CA ARG A 113 6.00 7.11 23.54
C ARG A 113 6.42 8.37 24.29
N GLN A 114 7.45 8.30 25.12
CA GLN A 114 8.03 9.47 25.79
C GLN A 114 8.76 10.39 24.79
N ASN A 115 9.36 9.81 23.76
CA ASN A 115 10.02 10.55 22.67
C ASN A 115 9.07 10.81 21.47
N ARG A 116 7.77 10.99 21.70
CA ARG A 116 6.78 11.23 20.64
C ARG A 116 6.96 12.60 19.99
N TYR A 117 6.49 12.73 18.76
CA TYR A 117 6.45 14.05 18.13
C TYR A 117 5.36 14.90 18.79
N THR A 118 5.69 16.14 19.11
CA THR A 118 4.78 17.04 19.82
C THR A 118 4.54 18.28 18.98
N ILE A 119 3.26 18.63 18.85
CA ILE A 119 2.80 19.83 18.16
C ILE A 119 2.16 20.74 19.19
N ASP A 120 2.51 22.02 19.17
CA ASP A 120 1.81 23.04 19.92
C ASP A 120 0.52 23.42 19.17
N PHE A 121 -0.55 22.66 19.41
CA PHE A 121 -1.86 22.90 18.79
C PHE A 121 -2.54 24.20 19.25
N ALA A 122 -2.05 24.85 20.32
CA ALA A 122 -2.55 26.17 20.69
C ALA A 122 -1.95 27.25 19.77
N ALA A 123 -0.67 27.12 19.41
CA ALA A 123 0.00 27.98 18.44
C ALA A 123 -0.39 27.64 16.98
N GLU A 124 -0.67 26.38 16.69
CA GLU A 124 -1.04 25.85 15.38
C GLU A 124 -2.41 25.14 15.45
N PRO A 125 -3.52 25.90 15.60
CA PRO A 125 -4.83 25.30 15.78
C PRO A 125 -5.27 24.49 14.55
N PRO A 126 -5.84 23.30 14.74
CA PRO A 126 -6.38 22.51 13.63
C PRO A 126 -7.49 23.25 12.86
N VAL A 127 -7.54 23.02 11.56
CA VAL A 127 -8.55 23.63 10.68
C VAL A 127 -9.78 22.75 10.62
N LYS A 128 -10.94 23.32 10.96
CA LYS A 128 -12.23 22.64 10.84
C LYS A 128 -12.61 22.40 9.38
N PRO A 129 -13.03 21.17 9.00
CA PRO A 129 -13.58 20.89 7.66
C PRO A 129 -14.79 21.76 7.31
N ALA A 130 -14.96 22.08 6.03
CA ALA A 130 -16.11 22.85 5.55
C ALA A 130 -17.46 22.12 5.74
N PHE A 131 -17.44 20.78 5.82
CA PHE A 131 -18.59 19.97 6.21
C PHE A 131 -18.16 18.71 6.98
N MET A 132 -19.12 18.08 7.67
CA MET A 132 -18.93 16.81 8.37
C MET A 132 -19.81 15.72 7.76
N GLY A 133 -19.38 14.47 7.85
CA GLY A 133 -20.08 13.33 7.26
C GLY A 133 -19.59 12.98 5.86
N LEU A 134 -20.42 12.26 5.10
CA LEU A 134 -20.03 11.60 3.86
C LEU A 134 -20.47 12.35 2.61
N LYS A 135 -19.60 12.40 1.60
CA LYS A 135 -19.91 12.86 0.25
C LYS A 135 -19.47 11.82 -0.77
N THR A 136 -20.40 11.42 -1.63
CA THR A 136 -20.19 10.38 -2.65
C THR A 136 -20.09 11.02 -4.04
N PHE A 137 -19.21 10.46 -4.87
CA PHE A 137 -19.02 10.77 -6.27
C PHE A 137 -19.26 9.50 -7.07
N SER A 138 -20.34 9.45 -7.84
CA SER A 138 -20.74 8.26 -8.59
C SER A 138 -21.68 8.68 -9.74
N PRO A 139 -21.18 8.84 -10.99
CA PRO A 139 -19.78 8.73 -11.39
C PRO A 139 -18.95 9.99 -11.06
N TYR A 140 -17.63 9.85 -11.03
CA TYR A 140 -16.65 10.94 -11.14
C TYR A 140 -16.20 11.10 -12.61
N ASP A 141 -15.80 12.31 -13.00
CA ASP A 141 -15.43 12.63 -14.38
C ASP A 141 -14.07 12.00 -14.76
N LEU A 142 -14.07 11.06 -15.70
CA LEU A 142 -12.85 10.39 -16.16
C LEU A 142 -11.93 11.30 -16.96
N ASP A 143 -12.45 12.34 -17.63
CA ASP A 143 -11.62 13.29 -18.37
C ASP A 143 -10.77 14.12 -17.40
N ASP A 144 -11.34 14.52 -16.27
CA ASP A 144 -10.60 15.17 -15.16
C ASP A 144 -9.51 14.24 -14.62
N LEU A 145 -9.82 12.96 -14.41
CA LEU A 145 -8.83 11.98 -13.93
C LEU A 145 -7.69 11.77 -14.94
N ALA A 146 -8.01 11.66 -16.23
CA ALA A 146 -7.02 11.52 -17.29
C ALA A 146 -6.01 12.68 -17.32
N ALA A 147 -6.44 13.89 -16.92
CA ALA A 147 -5.57 15.05 -16.80
C ALA A 147 -4.66 15.01 -15.56
N HIS A 148 -4.93 14.17 -14.56
CA HIS A 148 -4.15 14.06 -13.32
C HIS A 148 -3.23 12.83 -13.27
N ILE A 149 -3.08 12.08 -14.37
CA ILE A 149 -2.23 10.88 -14.39
C ILE A 149 -0.74 11.22 -14.22
N ASP A 150 -0.11 10.61 -13.21
CA ASP A 150 1.35 10.41 -13.19
C ASP A 150 1.71 9.19 -14.06
N TRP A 151 2.36 9.46 -15.19
CA TRP A 151 2.80 8.46 -16.15
C TRP A 151 4.07 7.74 -15.74
N THR A 152 4.82 8.23 -14.74
CA THR A 152 6.09 7.60 -14.33
C THR A 152 5.89 6.15 -13.89
N PRO A 153 4.91 5.81 -13.01
CA PRO A 153 4.72 4.42 -12.62
C PRO A 153 4.04 3.58 -13.71
N PHE A 154 3.36 4.21 -14.70
CA PHE A 154 2.89 3.48 -15.89
C PHE A 154 4.07 2.85 -16.64
N PHE A 155 5.13 3.60 -16.92
CA PHE A 155 6.32 3.04 -17.58
C PHE A 155 7.02 1.99 -16.72
N ALA A 156 7.05 2.19 -15.39
CA ALA A 156 7.61 1.20 -14.47
C ALA A 156 6.86 -0.15 -14.53
N THR A 157 5.52 -0.14 -14.69
CA THR A 157 4.71 -1.36 -14.90
C THR A 157 5.13 -2.13 -16.16
N TRP A 158 5.67 -1.43 -17.17
CA TRP A 158 6.18 -2.00 -18.41
C TRP A 158 7.69 -2.26 -18.40
N GLU A 159 8.31 -2.27 -17.21
CA GLU A 159 9.75 -2.46 -17.01
C GLU A 159 10.64 -1.42 -17.74
N LEU A 160 10.10 -0.23 -18.04
CA LEU A 160 10.83 0.88 -18.63
C LEU A 160 11.25 1.87 -17.53
N ALA A 161 12.55 1.87 -17.22
CA ALA A 161 13.11 2.73 -16.19
C ALA A 161 13.30 4.15 -16.70
N GLY A 162 12.69 5.13 -16.02
CA GLY A 162 12.85 6.54 -16.33
C GLY A 162 11.68 7.35 -15.77
N ARG A 163 11.86 8.68 -15.68
CA ARG A 163 10.80 9.60 -15.23
C ARG A 163 10.11 10.22 -16.43
N PHE A 164 8.79 10.29 -16.44
CA PHE A 164 8.05 11.04 -17.47
C PHE A 164 8.17 12.56 -17.24
N PRO A 165 8.29 13.39 -18.29
CA PRO A 165 8.36 13.05 -19.72
C PRO A 165 9.76 12.69 -20.23
N ALA A 166 10.81 12.86 -19.42
CA ALA A 166 12.20 12.67 -19.84
C ALA A 166 12.50 11.27 -20.42
N ILE A 167 11.80 10.23 -19.97
CA ILE A 167 11.93 8.86 -20.51
C ILE A 167 11.64 8.77 -22.01
N LEU A 168 10.84 9.68 -22.57
CA LEU A 168 10.51 9.68 -24.00
C LEU A 168 11.71 10.05 -24.88
N GLU A 169 12.69 10.76 -24.31
CA GLU A 169 13.91 11.23 -24.99
C GLU A 169 15.14 10.38 -24.60
N ASP A 170 14.94 9.28 -23.87
CA ASP A 170 16.03 8.41 -23.44
C ASP A 170 16.69 7.68 -24.62
N ASP A 171 18.03 7.67 -24.66
CA ASP A 171 18.81 7.09 -25.76
C ASP A 171 18.65 5.56 -25.92
N ILE A 172 18.21 4.86 -24.86
CA ILE A 172 18.09 3.39 -24.84
C ILE A 172 16.63 2.97 -24.97
N VAL A 173 15.73 3.58 -24.17
CA VAL A 173 14.32 3.15 -24.09
C VAL A 173 13.34 4.14 -24.69
N GLY A 174 13.78 5.32 -25.14
CA GLY A 174 12.89 6.41 -25.56
C GLY A 174 12.00 6.08 -26.75
N GLU A 175 12.50 5.33 -27.74
CA GLU A 175 11.69 4.87 -28.88
C GLU A 175 10.53 3.97 -28.42
N ALA A 176 10.83 2.97 -27.57
CA ALA A 176 9.83 2.06 -27.04
C ALA A 176 8.85 2.77 -26.09
N ALA A 177 9.35 3.67 -25.24
CA ALA A 177 8.53 4.47 -24.33
C ALA A 177 7.57 5.39 -25.11
N THR A 178 8.04 6.00 -26.20
CA THR A 178 7.22 6.86 -27.06
C THR A 178 6.13 6.06 -27.77
N ALA A 179 6.45 4.89 -28.32
CA ALA A 179 5.46 4.02 -28.95
C ALA A 179 4.40 3.55 -27.94
N LEU A 180 4.83 3.05 -26.78
CA LEU A 180 3.94 2.61 -25.70
C LEU A 180 3.04 3.76 -25.20
N TYR A 181 3.59 4.98 -25.07
CA TYR A 181 2.82 6.15 -24.68
C TYR A 181 1.74 6.49 -25.71
N ALA A 182 2.06 6.40 -27.00
CA ALA A 182 1.09 6.62 -28.07
C ALA A 182 -0.07 5.61 -28.01
N ASP A 183 0.26 4.33 -27.82
CA ASP A 183 -0.74 3.26 -27.66
C ASP A 183 -1.60 3.48 -26.42
N ALA A 184 -0.97 3.86 -25.29
CA ALA A 184 -1.67 4.17 -24.04
C ALA A 184 -2.63 5.36 -24.21
N LYS A 185 -2.21 6.42 -24.91
CA LYS A 185 -3.07 7.58 -25.21
C LYS A 185 -4.23 7.21 -26.12
N ALA A 186 -4.00 6.37 -27.13
CA ALA A 186 -5.06 5.88 -28.00
C ALA A 186 -6.07 5.00 -27.24
N MET A 187 -5.60 4.09 -26.40
CA MET A 187 -6.42 3.24 -25.55
C MET A 187 -7.20 4.07 -24.51
N LEU A 188 -6.54 5.02 -23.86
CA LEU A 188 -7.18 5.93 -22.90
C LEU A 188 -8.30 6.72 -23.57
N LYS A 189 -8.08 7.25 -24.79
CA LYS A 189 -9.13 7.93 -25.55
C LYS A 189 -10.35 7.03 -25.76
N ARG A 190 -10.14 5.76 -26.11
CA ARG A 190 -11.23 4.79 -26.28
C ARG A 190 -11.95 4.50 -24.97
N ILE A 191 -11.20 4.29 -23.87
CA ILE A 191 -11.76 4.12 -22.52
C ILE A 191 -12.73 5.27 -22.17
N LEU A 192 -12.34 6.50 -22.48
CA LEU A 192 -13.14 7.71 -22.22
C LEU A 192 -14.35 7.81 -23.15
N ASP A 193 -14.14 7.72 -24.47
CA ASP A 193 -15.20 7.87 -25.48
C ASP A 193 -16.27 6.78 -25.35
N GLU A 194 -15.84 5.54 -25.15
CA GLU A 194 -16.70 4.36 -25.07
C GLU A 194 -17.17 4.06 -23.64
N LYS A 195 -16.73 4.85 -22.65
CA LYS A 195 -17.06 4.72 -21.22
C LYS A 195 -16.87 3.30 -20.69
N TRP A 196 -15.71 2.72 -20.97
CA TRP A 196 -15.38 1.37 -20.54
C TRP A 196 -15.37 1.21 -19.02
N PHE A 197 -14.97 2.28 -18.33
CA PHE A 197 -14.85 2.29 -16.89
C PHE A 197 -15.83 3.27 -16.24
N GLU A 198 -16.14 3.05 -14.97
CA GLU A 198 -16.87 4.01 -14.14
C GLU A 198 -16.05 4.33 -12.89
N ALA A 199 -15.71 5.61 -12.69
CA ALA A 199 -15.03 6.06 -11.49
C ALA A 199 -16.05 6.37 -10.38
N ARG A 200 -15.86 5.75 -9.21
CA ARG A 200 -16.68 5.97 -8.01
C ARG A 200 -15.83 6.24 -6.79
N GLY A 201 -16.28 7.14 -5.94
CA GLY A 201 -15.53 7.54 -4.76
C GLY A 201 -16.41 8.03 -3.63
N VAL A 202 -15.91 7.93 -2.41
CA VAL A 202 -16.50 8.52 -1.22
C VAL A 202 -15.42 9.19 -0.40
N VAL A 203 -15.74 10.35 0.17
CA VAL A 203 -14.92 11.05 1.15
C VAL A 203 -15.76 11.33 2.39
N GLY A 204 -15.14 11.29 3.55
CA GLY A 204 -15.76 11.63 4.82
C GLY A 204 -14.85 12.43 5.73
N PHE A 205 -15.45 13.25 6.59
CA PHE A 205 -14.76 13.98 7.66
C PHE A 205 -15.48 13.79 8.97
N TRP A 206 -14.71 13.60 10.05
CA TRP A 206 -15.24 13.37 11.41
C TRP A 206 -14.41 14.14 12.43
N PRO A 207 -15.03 14.59 13.54
CA PRO A 207 -14.27 15.04 14.70
C PRO A 207 -13.43 13.87 15.20
N ALA A 208 -12.18 14.14 15.54
CA ALA A 208 -11.26 13.12 16.03
C ALA A 208 -10.30 13.69 17.06
N ASN A 209 -9.76 12.81 17.92
CA ASN A 209 -8.70 13.16 18.85
C ASN A 209 -7.76 11.99 19.08
N ALA A 210 -6.48 12.29 19.30
CA ALA A 210 -5.54 11.29 19.79
C ALA A 210 -5.86 10.93 21.26
N ASN A 211 -5.82 9.64 21.61
CA ASN A 211 -6.14 9.17 22.96
C ASN A 211 -4.93 9.09 23.91
N GLY A 212 -3.72 9.25 23.38
CA GLY A 212 -2.46 9.17 24.14
C GLY A 212 -1.72 7.83 24.01
N ASP A 213 -2.42 6.75 23.66
CA ASP A 213 -1.90 5.39 23.46
C ASP A 213 -1.64 5.05 21.98
N ASP A 214 -1.34 6.09 21.20
CA ASP A 214 -1.09 6.03 19.76
C ASP A 214 -2.33 5.81 18.88
N ASP A 215 -3.55 5.84 19.43
CA ASP A 215 -4.77 5.72 18.64
C ASP A 215 -5.42 7.07 18.35
N ILE A 216 -6.26 7.10 17.33
CA ILE A 216 -7.11 8.22 16.95
C ILE A 216 -8.57 7.79 17.14
N GLU A 217 -9.24 8.37 18.12
CA GLU A 217 -10.67 8.19 18.36
C GLU A 217 -11.47 9.08 17.43
N VAL A 218 -12.50 8.51 16.79
CA VAL A 218 -13.37 9.18 15.82
C VAL A 218 -14.77 9.29 16.40
N TYR A 219 -15.41 10.45 16.28
CA TYR A 219 -16.70 10.75 16.89
C TYR A 219 -17.80 10.99 15.84
N ALA A 220 -19.06 10.78 16.22
CA ALA A 220 -20.22 11.02 15.36
C ALA A 220 -20.41 12.52 15.04
N ASP A 221 -20.12 13.38 16.01
CA ASP A 221 -20.39 14.81 15.96
C ASP A 221 -19.46 15.60 16.90
N GLU A 222 -19.59 16.91 16.85
CA GLU A 222 -18.72 17.86 17.58
C GLU A 222 -18.90 17.81 19.10
N THR A 223 -19.91 17.11 19.64
CA THR A 223 -20.02 16.95 21.09
C THR A 223 -18.98 15.96 21.63
N ARG A 224 -18.34 15.17 20.75
CA ARG A 224 -17.25 14.24 21.08
C ARG A 224 -17.60 13.30 22.24
N GLY A 225 -18.78 12.67 22.12
CA GLY A 225 -19.28 11.68 23.06
C GLY A 225 -18.51 10.35 22.98
N ALA A 226 -19.23 9.23 22.97
CA ALA A 226 -18.60 7.93 22.75
C ALA A 226 -17.98 7.87 21.33
N PRO A 227 -16.73 7.39 21.18
CA PRO A 227 -16.16 7.15 19.86
C PRO A 227 -17.01 6.16 19.05
N ILE A 228 -17.22 6.44 17.76
CA ILE A 228 -17.91 5.55 16.82
C ILE A 228 -16.93 4.58 16.13
N ALA A 229 -15.64 4.93 16.15
CA ALA A 229 -14.56 4.13 15.60
C ALA A 229 -13.23 4.59 16.21
N THR A 230 -12.21 3.74 16.08
CA THR A 230 -10.83 4.05 16.46
C THR A 230 -9.90 3.58 15.36
N PHE A 231 -9.03 4.47 14.89
CA PHE A 231 -7.90 4.09 14.06
C PHE A 231 -6.70 3.80 14.95
N HIS A 232 -6.12 2.62 14.80
CA HIS A 232 -5.00 2.18 15.61
C HIS A 232 -3.69 2.37 14.86
N THR A 233 -2.84 3.26 15.36
CA THR A 233 -1.55 3.54 14.73
C THR A 233 -0.42 2.78 15.43
N LEU A 234 0.73 2.73 14.73
CA LEU A 234 1.97 2.13 15.22
C LEU A 234 3.05 3.20 15.33
N ARG A 235 3.91 3.04 16.32
CA ARG A 235 5.00 3.95 16.66
C ARG A 235 6.35 3.36 16.27
N GLN A 236 7.20 4.21 15.72
CA GLN A 236 8.62 3.88 15.50
C GLN A 236 9.32 3.45 16.80
N GLN A 237 10.02 2.31 16.81
CA GLN A 237 10.84 1.84 17.96
C GLN A 237 12.36 1.83 17.72
N MET A 238 12.85 2.43 16.63
CA MET A 238 14.29 2.67 16.46
C MET A 238 14.78 3.66 17.50
N LYS A 239 15.96 3.44 18.11
CA LYS A 239 16.61 4.53 18.84
C LYS A 239 16.96 5.65 17.89
N LYS A 240 16.64 6.87 18.28
CA LYS A 240 16.96 8.07 17.51
C LYS A 240 18.36 8.54 17.87
N ALA A 241 19.17 8.83 16.85
CA ALA A 241 20.58 9.16 17.04
C ALA A 241 20.77 10.60 17.54
N ARG A 242 19.80 11.48 17.26
CA ARG A 242 19.82 12.88 17.67
C ARG A 242 18.63 13.16 18.58
N ALA A 243 18.83 14.06 19.55
CA ALA A 243 17.81 14.40 20.55
C ALA A 243 16.60 15.17 19.97
N ASP A 244 16.74 15.77 18.79
CA ASP A 244 15.68 16.48 18.06
C ASP A 244 14.79 15.55 17.21
N GLN A 245 15.15 14.27 17.10
CA GLN A 245 14.39 13.29 16.34
C GLN A 245 13.39 12.57 17.23
N ALA A 246 12.12 12.65 16.85
CA ALA A 246 11.03 11.95 17.52
C ALA A 246 10.81 10.53 16.96
N ASN A 247 10.26 9.66 17.79
CA ASN A 247 9.69 8.37 17.43
C ASN A 247 8.25 8.59 16.97
N LEU A 248 8.03 8.66 15.65
CA LEU A 248 6.76 9.05 15.06
C LEU A 248 5.68 7.96 15.16
N ALA A 249 4.44 8.39 15.37
CA ALA A 249 3.20 7.66 15.10
C ALA A 249 2.22 8.59 14.37
N LEU A 250 1.30 8.07 13.56
CA LEU A 250 0.36 8.93 12.81
C LEU A 250 -0.56 9.74 13.74
N SER A 251 -0.88 9.19 14.91
CA SER A 251 -1.67 9.87 15.95
C SER A 251 -1.00 11.13 16.50
N ASP A 252 0.31 11.32 16.34
CA ASP A 252 1.02 12.53 16.77
C ASP A 252 0.57 13.78 15.98
N PHE A 253 -0.04 13.59 14.80
CA PHE A 253 -0.52 14.66 13.93
C PHE A 253 -1.99 15.05 14.18
N ILE A 254 -2.65 14.47 15.18
CA ILE A 254 -4.01 14.78 15.59
C ILE A 254 -3.99 15.28 17.03
N ALA A 255 -4.71 16.38 17.31
CA ALA A 255 -4.71 16.98 18.63
C ALA A 255 -5.28 16.02 19.69
N PRO A 256 -4.68 16.01 20.91
CA PRO A 256 -5.22 15.22 22.01
C PRO A 256 -6.57 15.79 22.48
N LYS A 257 -7.32 14.97 23.25
CA LYS A 257 -8.58 15.40 23.88
C LYS A 257 -8.39 16.72 24.63
N GLY A 258 -9.35 17.63 24.47
CA GLY A 258 -9.30 19.00 25.00
C GLY A 258 -9.08 20.06 23.94
N THR A 259 -8.45 19.70 22.81
CA THR A 259 -8.33 20.56 21.62
C THR A 259 -9.12 19.96 20.46
N PRO A 260 -10.07 20.70 19.84
CA PRO A 260 -10.80 20.19 18.69
C PRO A 260 -9.86 19.90 17.50
N ASP A 261 -10.00 18.71 16.93
CA ASP A 261 -9.35 18.30 15.68
C ASP A 261 -10.27 17.35 14.90
N TRP A 262 -9.89 17.02 13.67
CA TRP A 262 -10.66 16.25 12.71
C TRP A 262 -9.76 15.31 11.90
N ILE A 263 -10.34 14.21 11.44
CA ILE A 263 -9.72 13.28 10.50
C ILE A 263 -10.62 13.11 9.29
N GLY A 264 -10.02 12.90 8.12
CA GLY A 264 -10.74 12.51 6.93
C GLY A 264 -10.45 11.08 6.49
N GLY A 265 -11.27 10.56 5.59
CA GLY A 265 -11.05 9.28 4.93
C GLY A 265 -11.58 9.29 3.52
N PHE A 266 -11.04 8.44 2.66
CA PHE A 266 -11.54 8.23 1.31
C PHE A 266 -11.41 6.78 0.86
N ALA A 267 -12.28 6.41 -0.09
CA ALA A 267 -12.15 5.20 -0.89
C ALA A 267 -12.59 5.55 -2.31
N VAL A 268 -11.74 5.28 -3.29
CA VAL A 268 -11.94 5.59 -4.71
C VAL A 268 -11.58 4.40 -5.57
N THR A 269 -12.28 4.24 -6.68
CA THR A 269 -11.96 3.27 -7.72
C THR A 269 -12.26 3.87 -9.09
N ALA A 270 -11.42 3.55 -10.07
CA ALA A 270 -11.71 3.75 -11.49
C ALA A 270 -11.89 2.40 -12.22
N GLY A 271 -11.97 1.29 -11.48
CA GLY A 271 -11.88 -0.06 -12.04
C GLY A 271 -13.22 -0.75 -12.31
N HIS A 272 -14.37 -0.11 -12.10
CA HIS A 272 -15.65 -0.73 -12.48
C HIS A 272 -15.71 -0.91 -13.99
N GLY A 273 -15.73 -2.16 -14.47
CA GLY A 273 -15.64 -2.51 -15.89
C GLY A 273 -14.25 -2.99 -16.33
N GLU A 274 -13.20 -2.68 -15.57
CA GLU A 274 -11.81 -3.03 -15.90
C GLU A 274 -11.60 -4.53 -16.16
N MET A 275 -12.04 -5.36 -15.21
CA MET A 275 -11.83 -6.81 -15.29
C MET A 275 -12.54 -7.42 -16.50
N GLU A 276 -13.71 -6.89 -16.87
CA GLU A 276 -14.48 -7.37 -18.02
C GLU A 276 -13.80 -7.00 -19.34
N ILE A 277 -13.30 -5.76 -19.48
CA ILE A 277 -12.54 -5.34 -20.64
C ILE A 277 -11.25 -6.16 -20.80
N ALA A 278 -10.50 -6.33 -19.70
CA ALA A 278 -9.28 -7.14 -19.72
C ALA A 278 -9.57 -8.60 -20.11
N ARG A 279 -10.69 -9.18 -19.64
CA ARG A 279 -11.15 -10.52 -20.04
C ARG A 279 -11.46 -10.57 -21.54
N GLN A 280 -12.17 -9.60 -22.09
CA GLN A 280 -12.52 -9.56 -23.51
C GLN A 280 -11.30 -9.48 -24.44
N PHE A 281 -10.23 -8.78 -24.04
CA PHE A 281 -8.97 -8.78 -24.77
C PHE A 281 -8.27 -10.14 -24.69
N LYS A 282 -8.18 -10.74 -23.50
CA LYS A 282 -7.59 -12.08 -23.31
C LYS A 282 -8.30 -13.18 -24.10
N GLU A 283 -9.63 -13.13 -24.19
CA GLU A 283 -10.41 -14.09 -24.99
C GLU A 283 -10.13 -14.00 -26.49
N LYS A 284 -9.60 -12.87 -26.96
CA LYS A 284 -9.15 -12.66 -28.34
C LYS A 284 -7.65 -12.95 -28.52
N GLY A 285 -6.96 -13.40 -27.48
CA GLY A 285 -5.51 -13.61 -27.49
C GLY A 285 -4.70 -12.31 -27.49
N ASP A 286 -5.28 -11.20 -27.01
CA ASP A 286 -4.66 -9.87 -27.01
C ASP A 286 -4.19 -9.50 -25.59
N ASP A 287 -3.12 -10.16 -25.15
CA ASP A 287 -2.56 -9.93 -23.80
C ASP A 287 -2.02 -8.51 -23.65
N TYR A 288 -1.50 -7.92 -24.73
CA TYR A 288 -0.97 -6.55 -24.73
C TYR A 288 -2.06 -5.54 -24.34
N ASN A 289 -3.19 -5.53 -25.04
CA ASN A 289 -4.26 -4.58 -24.74
C ASN A 289 -4.98 -4.89 -23.43
N ALA A 290 -5.01 -6.17 -23.01
CA ALA A 290 -5.49 -6.53 -21.67
C ALA A 290 -4.64 -5.87 -20.57
N ILE A 291 -3.31 -5.98 -20.66
CA ILE A 291 -2.38 -5.36 -19.71
C ILE A 291 -2.46 -3.83 -19.81
N LEU A 292 -2.53 -3.27 -21.02
CA LEU A 292 -2.63 -1.83 -21.24
C LEU A 292 -3.89 -1.23 -20.61
N ALA A 293 -5.05 -1.89 -20.78
CA ALA A 293 -6.31 -1.44 -20.19
C ALA A 293 -6.29 -1.50 -18.66
N THR A 294 -5.78 -2.59 -18.07
CA THR A 294 -5.59 -2.74 -16.62
C THR A 294 -4.62 -1.69 -16.07
N ALA A 295 -3.48 -1.46 -16.72
CA ALA A 295 -2.51 -0.44 -16.31
C ALA A 295 -3.12 0.97 -16.34
N LEU A 296 -3.95 1.29 -17.35
CA LEU A 296 -4.65 2.57 -17.44
C LEU A 296 -5.73 2.73 -16.37
N ALA A 297 -6.47 1.66 -16.03
CA ALA A 297 -7.43 1.71 -14.92
C ALA A 297 -6.72 2.04 -13.60
N ASP A 298 -5.58 1.39 -13.32
CA ASP A 298 -4.75 1.67 -12.15
C ASP A 298 -4.26 3.13 -12.12
N ARG A 299 -3.78 3.65 -13.27
CA ARG A 299 -3.42 5.08 -13.39
C ARG A 299 -4.58 6.02 -13.11
N LEU A 300 -5.78 5.69 -13.56
CA LEU A 300 -6.98 6.49 -13.30
C LEU A 300 -7.40 6.44 -11.82
N ALA A 301 -7.24 5.31 -11.14
CA ALA A 301 -7.53 5.19 -9.71
C ALA A 301 -6.57 6.03 -8.85
N GLU A 302 -5.28 6.02 -9.17
CA GLU A 302 -4.28 6.88 -8.51
C GLU A 302 -4.52 8.36 -8.82
N ALA A 303 -4.84 8.70 -10.07
CA ALA A 303 -5.23 10.05 -10.45
C ALA A 303 -6.48 10.51 -9.68
N PHE A 304 -7.43 9.61 -9.40
CA PHE A 304 -8.59 9.93 -8.56
C PHE A 304 -8.20 10.22 -7.11
N ALA A 305 -7.30 9.43 -6.52
CA ALA A 305 -6.80 9.71 -5.18
C ALA A 305 -6.15 11.10 -5.11
N GLU A 306 -5.35 11.49 -6.10
CA GLU A 306 -4.70 12.80 -6.18
C GLU A 306 -5.70 13.95 -6.42
N ALA A 307 -6.59 13.81 -7.41
CA ALA A 307 -7.59 14.82 -7.75
C ALA A 307 -8.57 15.06 -6.58
N LEU A 308 -9.05 13.98 -5.95
CA LEU A 308 -9.90 14.08 -4.76
C LEU A 308 -9.14 14.72 -3.60
N HIS A 309 -7.88 14.33 -3.35
CA HIS A 309 -7.08 14.94 -2.30
C HIS A 309 -6.89 16.44 -2.53
N LYS A 310 -6.53 16.87 -3.75
CA LYS A 310 -6.47 18.30 -4.12
C LYS A 310 -7.78 19.02 -3.79
N ARG A 311 -8.91 18.43 -4.17
CA ARG A 311 -10.23 18.99 -3.87
C ARG A 311 -10.54 19.02 -2.37
N VAL A 312 -10.08 18.03 -1.62
CA VAL A 312 -10.17 18.00 -0.15
C VAL A 312 -9.43 19.18 0.46
N ARG A 313 -8.17 19.40 0.08
CA ARG A 313 -7.36 20.49 0.61
C ARG A 313 -7.96 21.86 0.30
N ARG A 314 -8.42 22.05 -0.93
CA ARG A 314 -8.89 23.36 -1.43
C ARG A 314 -10.34 23.68 -1.07
N GLU A 315 -11.24 22.70 -1.16
CA GLU A 315 -12.68 22.93 -1.13
C GLU A 315 -13.40 22.19 -0.01
N LEU A 316 -13.19 20.88 0.11
CA LEU A 316 -14.05 20.03 0.93
C LEU A 316 -13.68 20.09 2.43
N TRP A 317 -12.39 20.08 2.72
CA TRP A 317 -11.85 20.44 4.05
C TRP A 317 -11.52 21.93 4.07
N GLY A 318 -10.80 22.41 3.05
CA GLY A 318 -10.60 23.86 2.83
C GLY A 318 -9.46 24.49 3.62
N TYR A 319 -8.48 23.72 4.09
CA TYR A 319 -7.32 24.24 4.82
C TYR A 319 -6.22 24.84 3.92
N ALA A 320 -6.34 24.71 2.60
CA ALA A 320 -5.42 25.26 1.61
C ALA A 320 -6.17 25.80 0.38
N ALA A 321 -7.18 26.63 0.57
CA ALA A 321 -8.02 27.16 -0.52
C ALA A 321 -7.22 27.95 -1.58
N ASP A 322 -6.12 28.59 -1.18
CA ASP A 322 -5.20 29.36 -2.00
C ASP A 322 -4.11 28.52 -2.69
N GLU A 323 -4.11 27.19 -2.52
CA GLU A 323 -3.17 26.29 -3.20
C GLU A 323 -3.30 26.41 -4.73
N ASP A 324 -2.17 26.66 -5.39
CA ASP A 324 -2.05 26.74 -6.85
C ASP A 324 -0.90 25.83 -7.33
N LEU A 325 -1.10 24.53 -7.18
CA LEU A 325 -0.14 23.51 -7.64
C LEU A 325 -0.56 22.94 -8.99
N ASP A 326 0.44 22.85 -9.88
CA ASP A 326 0.39 22.04 -11.09
C ASP A 326 0.60 20.55 -10.76
N ILE A 327 0.51 19.69 -11.78
CA ILE A 327 0.63 18.24 -11.62
C ILE A 327 2.00 17.85 -11.05
N ASP A 328 3.08 18.51 -11.50
CA ASP A 328 4.42 18.24 -10.98
C ASP A 328 4.56 18.60 -9.50
N GLY A 329 3.93 19.69 -9.06
CA GLY A 329 3.82 20.08 -7.66
C GLY A 329 3.02 19.08 -6.82
N LEU A 330 1.95 18.51 -7.38
CA LEU A 330 1.15 17.46 -6.75
C LEU A 330 1.94 16.15 -6.60
N ILE A 331 2.59 15.68 -7.67
CA ILE A 331 3.44 14.46 -7.66
C ILE A 331 4.60 14.61 -6.68
N ALA A 332 5.18 15.82 -6.59
CA ALA A 332 6.25 16.12 -5.64
C ALA A 332 5.74 16.36 -4.20
N GLU A 333 4.44 16.16 -3.94
CA GLU A 333 3.78 16.30 -2.64
C GLU A 333 4.03 17.67 -1.98
N LYS A 334 4.10 18.76 -2.78
CA LYS A 334 4.39 20.12 -2.28
C LYS A 334 3.21 20.81 -1.59
N TYR A 335 2.21 20.05 -1.18
CA TYR A 335 1.02 20.53 -0.48
C TYR A 335 1.10 20.28 1.03
N LYS A 336 0.21 20.92 1.79
CA LYS A 336 0.05 20.67 3.23
C LYS A 336 -0.79 19.41 3.45
N GLY A 337 -0.51 18.69 4.53
CA GLY A 337 -1.24 17.48 4.90
C GLY A 337 -0.81 16.23 4.12
N ILE A 338 -1.31 15.08 4.55
CA ILE A 338 -0.98 13.77 3.96
C ILE A 338 -2.22 12.89 3.85
N ARG A 339 -2.12 11.85 3.00
CA ARG A 339 -3.17 10.86 2.76
C ARG A 339 -2.73 9.40 3.01
N PRO A 340 -2.28 9.02 4.22
CA PRO A 340 -1.74 7.67 4.47
C PRO A 340 -2.78 6.59 4.24
N ALA A 341 -2.35 5.53 3.53
CA ALA A 341 -3.17 4.39 3.19
C ALA A 341 -2.76 3.14 4.01
N PRO A 342 -3.71 2.40 4.60
CA PRO A 342 -3.42 1.12 5.25
C PRO A 342 -2.69 0.12 4.34
N GLY A 343 -1.55 -0.37 4.80
CA GLY A 343 -0.59 -1.21 4.07
C GLY A 343 0.69 -0.50 3.67
N TYR A 344 0.72 0.83 3.65
CA TYR A 344 1.94 1.61 3.40
C TYR A 344 2.82 1.68 4.65
N PRO A 345 4.11 2.02 4.52
CA PRO A 345 5.04 2.03 5.65
C PRO A 345 4.63 2.90 6.85
N ALA A 346 3.83 3.96 6.64
CA ALA A 346 3.32 4.83 7.69
C ALA A 346 2.15 4.21 8.48
N GLN A 347 1.38 3.32 7.85
CA GLN A 347 0.29 2.57 8.45
C GLN A 347 0.29 1.14 7.91
N PRO A 348 1.24 0.28 8.36
CA PRO A 348 1.47 -1.02 7.73
C PRO A 348 0.39 -2.07 8.01
N ASP A 349 -0.49 -1.84 9.00
CA ASP A 349 -1.61 -2.74 9.28
C ASP A 349 -2.71 -2.59 8.20
N HIS A 350 -2.92 -3.65 7.42
CA HIS A 350 -3.96 -3.70 6.40
C HIS A 350 -5.38 -3.70 6.98
N THR A 351 -5.58 -4.18 8.22
CA THR A 351 -6.92 -4.34 8.84
C THR A 351 -7.63 -3.03 9.12
N GLU A 352 -6.90 -1.93 9.15
CA GLU A 352 -7.45 -0.58 9.30
C GLU A 352 -8.35 -0.18 8.11
N LYS A 353 -8.27 -0.92 6.98
CA LYS A 353 -9.26 -0.80 5.90
C LYS A 353 -10.66 -1.18 6.34
N TRP A 354 -10.85 -2.10 7.30
CA TRP A 354 -12.19 -2.42 7.82
C TRP A 354 -12.83 -1.19 8.45
N THR A 355 -12.14 -0.58 9.42
CA THR A 355 -12.60 0.65 10.08
C THR A 355 -12.88 1.76 9.06
N LEU A 356 -11.97 1.93 8.08
CA LEU A 356 -12.12 2.95 7.05
C LEU A 356 -13.34 2.69 6.15
N PHE A 357 -13.52 1.45 5.69
CA PHE A 357 -14.65 1.07 4.82
C PHE A 357 -15.98 1.20 5.55
N ASP A 358 -16.04 0.84 6.84
CA ASP A 358 -17.25 0.92 7.64
C ASP A 358 -17.63 2.39 7.91
N LEU A 359 -16.67 3.23 8.29
CA LEU A 359 -16.90 4.68 8.46
C LEU A 359 -17.38 5.34 7.17
N LEU A 360 -16.80 4.97 6.04
CA LEU A 360 -17.13 5.53 4.74
C LEU A 360 -18.40 4.94 4.12
N ASP A 361 -18.94 3.86 4.68
CA ASP A 361 -19.97 3.05 4.02
C ASP A 361 -19.54 2.74 2.55
N ALA A 362 -18.26 2.37 2.39
CA ALA A 362 -17.59 2.35 1.09
C ALA A 362 -18.24 1.32 0.14
N ARG A 363 -18.61 0.14 0.66
CA ARG A 363 -19.25 -0.92 -0.11
C ARG A 363 -20.53 -0.44 -0.80
N ALA A 364 -21.45 0.15 -0.04
CA ALA A 364 -22.72 0.60 -0.59
C ALA A 364 -22.58 1.80 -1.53
N ARG A 365 -21.60 2.69 -1.28
CA ARG A 365 -21.46 3.96 -1.99
C ARG A 365 -20.62 3.86 -3.26
N THR A 366 -19.62 2.99 -3.27
CA THR A 366 -18.70 2.86 -4.40
C THR A 366 -18.81 1.51 -5.08
N GLY A 367 -19.37 0.48 -4.43
CA GLY A 367 -19.34 -0.90 -4.93
C GLY A 367 -17.97 -1.56 -4.80
N MET A 368 -17.04 -0.96 -4.05
CA MET A 368 -15.75 -1.57 -3.73
C MET A 368 -15.91 -2.61 -2.63
N GLU A 369 -15.19 -3.72 -2.72
CA GLU A 369 -15.14 -4.76 -1.69
C GLU A 369 -13.73 -5.00 -1.18
N LEU A 370 -13.62 -5.67 -0.04
CA LEU A 370 -12.36 -6.14 0.53
C LEU A 370 -12.34 -7.67 0.48
N THR A 371 -11.26 -8.24 -0.06
CA THR A 371 -11.00 -9.69 0.02
C THR A 371 -10.65 -10.10 1.45
N GLU A 372 -10.51 -11.41 1.69
CA GLU A 372 -10.06 -11.98 2.96
C GLU A 372 -8.67 -11.47 3.36
N SER A 373 -7.83 -11.17 2.37
CA SER A 373 -6.49 -10.60 2.54
C SER A 373 -6.46 -9.07 2.52
N LEU A 374 -7.62 -8.40 2.42
CA LEU A 374 -7.78 -6.94 2.41
C LEU A 374 -7.14 -6.25 1.20
N ALA A 375 -7.08 -6.98 0.08
CA ALA A 375 -6.99 -6.36 -1.23
C ALA A 375 -8.36 -5.75 -1.56
N MET A 376 -8.36 -4.63 -2.28
CA MET A 376 -9.59 -4.00 -2.74
C MET A 376 -9.99 -4.57 -4.11
N THR A 377 -11.29 -4.72 -4.33
CA THR A 377 -11.84 -5.01 -5.65
C THR A 377 -12.86 -3.91 -6.02
N PRO A 378 -12.83 -3.33 -7.23
CA PRO A 378 -11.90 -3.64 -8.34
C PRO A 378 -10.42 -3.38 -8.01
N PRO A 379 -9.46 -4.05 -8.69
CA PRO A 379 -8.03 -3.90 -8.39
C PRO A 379 -7.54 -2.45 -8.48
N ALA A 380 -8.00 -1.69 -9.48
CA ALA A 380 -7.76 -0.25 -9.60
C ALA A 380 -8.55 0.55 -8.55
N SER A 381 -8.09 0.49 -7.30
CA SER A 381 -8.72 1.11 -6.14
C SER A 381 -7.69 1.66 -5.16
N VAL A 382 -8.02 2.79 -4.53
CA VAL A 382 -7.20 3.44 -3.49
C VAL A 382 -8.09 3.83 -2.32
N SER A 383 -7.61 3.61 -1.10
CA SER A 383 -8.29 4.07 0.12
C SER A 383 -7.28 4.51 1.17
N GLY A 384 -7.57 5.57 1.91
CA GLY A 384 -6.72 6.05 2.98
C GLY A 384 -7.40 7.06 3.89
N MET A 385 -6.65 7.54 4.88
CA MET A 385 -7.05 8.63 5.77
C MET A 385 -6.50 9.95 5.25
N TYR A 386 -7.07 11.07 5.71
CA TYR A 386 -6.54 12.43 5.49
C TYR A 386 -6.17 13.08 6.81
N PHE A 387 -4.96 13.67 6.84
CA PHE A 387 -4.45 14.48 7.94
C PHE A 387 -4.17 15.88 7.40
N ALA A 388 -4.81 16.90 7.98
CA ALA A 388 -4.70 18.28 7.51
C ALA A 388 -3.51 19.05 8.10
N HIS A 389 -2.95 18.57 9.22
CA HIS A 389 -1.93 19.32 9.93
C HIS A 389 -0.69 19.57 9.04
N PRO A 390 -0.16 20.80 8.93
CA PRO A 390 0.94 21.13 8.01
C PRO A 390 2.27 20.41 8.33
N LYS A 391 2.43 19.94 9.57
CA LYS A 391 3.58 19.12 10.01
C LYS A 391 3.42 17.63 9.75
N ALA A 392 2.25 17.18 9.32
CA ALA A 392 2.03 15.78 8.98
C ALA A 392 2.88 15.43 7.74
N HIS A 393 3.62 14.33 7.80
CA HIS A 393 4.50 13.87 6.74
C HIS A 393 4.58 12.35 6.76
N TYR A 394 4.91 11.75 5.60
CA TYR A 394 5.10 10.32 5.50
C TYR A 394 6.39 9.88 6.22
N PHE A 395 6.29 8.76 6.92
CA PHE A 395 7.41 8.08 7.56
C PHE A 395 7.21 6.57 7.48
N GLY A 396 8.28 5.79 7.65
CA GLY A 396 8.16 4.35 7.85
C GLY A 396 8.13 4.01 9.34
N VAL A 397 7.14 3.25 9.80
CA VAL A 397 7.09 2.68 11.16
C VAL A 397 8.35 1.84 11.44
N GLY A 398 8.87 1.18 10.41
CA GLY A 398 10.05 0.32 10.52
C GLY A 398 9.76 -0.95 11.32
N LYS A 399 10.79 -1.50 11.97
CA LYS A 399 10.65 -2.70 12.79
C LYS A 399 10.15 -2.39 14.21
N ILE A 400 9.24 -3.21 14.73
CA ILE A 400 8.64 -3.11 16.06
C ILE A 400 8.99 -4.31 16.94
N GLU A 401 8.95 -4.09 18.25
CA GLU A 401 9.26 -5.08 19.28
C GLU A 401 7.99 -5.71 19.88
N LYS A 402 8.17 -6.82 20.60
CA LYS A 402 7.08 -7.62 21.16
C LYS A 402 6.19 -6.85 22.13
N ASP A 403 6.73 -5.86 22.84
CA ASP A 403 5.96 -5.01 23.76
C ASP A 403 4.91 -4.17 23.02
N GLN A 404 5.25 -3.61 21.87
CA GLN A 404 4.29 -2.88 21.02
C GLN A 404 3.27 -3.81 20.37
N VAL A 405 3.69 -5.01 19.93
CA VAL A 405 2.76 -5.98 19.36
C VAL A 405 1.71 -6.41 20.39
N ALA A 406 2.13 -6.70 21.63
CA ALA A 406 1.22 -7.05 22.71
C ALA A 406 0.28 -5.89 23.10
N ASP A 407 0.78 -4.65 23.11
CA ASP A 407 -0.03 -3.46 23.33
C ASP A 407 -1.05 -3.23 22.21
N TYR A 408 -0.64 -3.42 20.95
CA TYR A 408 -1.49 -3.31 19.77
C TYR A 408 -2.60 -4.36 19.79
N ALA A 409 -2.25 -5.61 20.07
CA ALA A 409 -3.22 -6.70 20.24
C ALA A 409 -4.27 -6.35 21.30
N ARG A 410 -3.85 -5.83 22.46
CA ARG A 410 -4.76 -5.38 23.51
C ARG A 410 -5.70 -4.27 23.02
N ARG A 411 -5.18 -3.25 22.32
CA ARG A 411 -5.98 -2.13 21.78
C ARG A 411 -7.01 -2.59 20.74
N LYS A 412 -6.65 -3.56 19.92
CA LYS A 412 -7.52 -4.19 18.90
C LYS A 412 -8.49 -5.24 19.46
N GLY A 413 -8.30 -5.69 20.70
CA GLY A 413 -9.04 -6.82 21.26
C GLY A 413 -8.65 -8.17 20.64
N TRP A 414 -7.42 -8.30 20.16
CA TRP A 414 -6.87 -9.50 19.52
C TRP A 414 -5.98 -10.29 20.46
N THR A 415 -5.67 -11.52 20.06
CA THR A 415 -4.52 -12.25 20.61
C THR A 415 -3.20 -11.67 20.09
N VAL A 416 -2.09 -11.97 20.78
CA VAL A 416 -0.76 -11.55 20.32
C VAL A 416 -0.43 -12.23 18.99
N GLU A 417 -0.81 -13.50 18.82
CA GLU A 417 -0.57 -14.28 17.61
C GLU A 417 -1.32 -13.69 16.39
N GLU A 418 -2.54 -13.19 16.59
CA GLU A 418 -3.30 -12.48 15.56
C GLU A 418 -2.60 -11.19 15.12
N ALA A 419 -2.09 -10.40 16.08
CA ALA A 419 -1.31 -9.20 15.77
C ALA A 419 0.03 -9.54 15.08
N GLU A 420 0.73 -10.59 15.52
CA GLU A 420 1.98 -11.07 14.91
C GLU A 420 1.77 -11.52 13.45
N ARG A 421 0.60 -12.10 13.14
CA ARG A 421 0.24 -12.46 11.76
C ARG A 421 0.14 -11.21 10.88
N TRP A 422 -0.73 -10.27 11.24
CA TRP A 422 -0.97 -9.08 10.42
C TRP A 422 0.23 -8.13 10.35
N LEU A 423 1.06 -8.09 11.41
CA LEU A 423 2.26 -7.25 11.50
C LEU A 423 3.56 -8.01 11.16
N SER A 424 3.46 -9.24 10.64
CA SER A 424 4.62 -10.10 10.33
C SER A 424 5.74 -9.40 9.55
N PRO A 425 5.48 -8.51 8.57
CA PRO A 425 6.54 -7.86 7.79
C PRO A 425 7.37 -6.88 8.61
N ILE A 426 6.82 -6.37 9.72
CA ILE A 426 7.45 -5.33 10.55
C ILE A 426 7.94 -5.83 11.90
N LEU A 427 7.85 -7.13 12.20
CA LEU A 427 8.40 -7.68 13.44
C LEU A 427 9.94 -7.64 13.43
N ASN A 428 10.53 -7.25 14.56
CA ASN A 428 11.97 -7.33 14.81
C ASN A 428 12.41 -8.65 15.46
N TYR A 429 11.47 -9.58 15.67
CA TYR A 429 11.72 -10.88 16.29
C TYR A 429 11.02 -11.98 15.47
N VAL A 430 11.29 -13.24 15.81
CA VAL A 430 10.58 -14.39 15.27
C VAL A 430 9.56 -14.82 16.33
N PRO A 431 8.25 -14.75 16.02
CA PRO A 431 7.17 -15.26 16.88
C PRO A 431 7.34 -16.71 17.32
#